data_AF-A0A7S0CF10-F1
#
_entry.id   AF-A0A7S0CF10-F1
#
_cell.length_a   1.000
_cell.length_b   1.000
_cell.length_c   1.000
_cell.angle_alpha   90.00
_cell.angle_beta   90.00
_cell.angle_gamma   90.00
#
_symmetry.space_group_name_H-M   'P 1'
#
loop_
_entity.id
_entity.type
_entity.pdbx_description
1 polymer ?
#
loop_
_entity_poly.entity_id
_entity_poly.type
_entity_poly.pdbx_seq_one_letter_code
_entity_poly.pdbx_strand_id
1 'polypeptide(L)'
;VSIDLSSNGNSLVIGAEKAFDSGVVFVYRRNATEGEFMLEQRLKGEVEYSNFGSSVAISSFGNTIVASAGGTSFKESFSGSIYIFVSDLDNKWREVSRFDGNRFGINLGHFGVIIENTTSSLFIHAKDDQDVVRTFQTHCVCNTTELKCGSFETYPFVYCN
;
A
#
# COMPACT_ATOMS: atom_id res chain seq x y z
N VAL A 1 10.84 -1.77 -11.06
CA VAL A 1 9.60 -1.09 -11.54
C VAL A 1 8.46 -2.06 -11.37
N SER A 2 7.37 -1.62 -10.75
CA SER A 2 6.16 -2.40 -10.51
C SER A 2 4.94 -1.66 -11.09
N ILE A 3 3.87 -2.38 -11.42
CA ILE A 3 2.69 -1.81 -12.07
C ILE A 3 1.44 -2.59 -11.69
N ASP A 4 0.32 -1.89 -11.51
CA ASP A 4 -0.99 -2.50 -11.34
C ASP A 4 -2.12 -1.61 -11.86
N LEU A 5 -3.24 -2.21 -12.25
CA LEU A 5 -4.41 -1.54 -12.83
C LEU A 5 -5.69 -1.99 -12.11
N SER A 6 -6.52 -1.03 -11.70
CA SER A 6 -7.82 -1.31 -11.10
C SER A 6 -8.72 -2.10 -12.05
N SER A 7 -9.64 -2.91 -11.54
CA SER A 7 -10.48 -3.81 -12.35
C SER A 7 -11.36 -3.09 -13.39
N ASN A 8 -11.73 -1.83 -13.14
CA ASN A 8 -12.49 -1.01 -14.09
C ASN A 8 -11.60 -0.32 -15.15
N GLY A 9 -10.28 -0.50 -15.09
CA GLY A 9 -9.31 0.08 -16.02
C GLY A 9 -9.07 1.58 -15.86
N ASN A 10 -9.60 2.23 -14.82
CA ASN A 10 -9.54 3.68 -14.69
C ASN A 10 -8.35 4.18 -13.88
N SER A 11 -7.82 3.39 -12.94
CA SER A 11 -6.69 3.78 -12.10
C SER A 11 -5.49 2.88 -12.37
N LEU A 12 -4.37 3.48 -12.76
CA LEU A 12 -3.09 2.81 -13.01
C LEU A 12 -2.07 3.28 -11.99
N VAL A 13 -1.32 2.35 -11.41
CA VAL A 13 -0.31 2.65 -10.40
C VAL A 13 1.02 2.08 -10.86
N ILE A 14 2.08 2.89 -10.78
CA ILE A 14 3.42 2.50 -11.20
C ILE A 14 4.39 2.80 -10.06
N GLY A 15 5.08 1.77 -9.56
CA GLY A 15 6.16 1.90 -8.60
C GLY A 15 7.53 2.03 -9.27
N ALA A 16 8.27 3.06 -8.88
CA ALA A 16 9.61 3.37 -9.36
C ALA A 16 10.58 3.49 -8.17
N GLU A 17 10.97 2.35 -7.61
CA GLU A 17 11.78 2.20 -6.39
C GLU A 17 13.12 2.99 -6.36
N LYS A 18 13.73 3.27 -7.51
CA LYS A 18 15.00 4.01 -7.60
C LYS A 18 14.83 5.46 -8.06
N ALA A 19 13.59 5.92 -8.24
CA ALA A 19 13.33 7.30 -8.64
C ALA A 19 13.52 8.25 -7.45
N PHE A 20 14.18 9.39 -7.69
CA PHE A 20 14.37 10.45 -6.68
C PHE A 20 15.03 9.93 -5.38
N ASP A 21 16.02 9.05 -5.52
CA ASP A 21 16.82 8.43 -4.46
C ASP A 21 16.09 7.53 -3.46
N SER A 22 14.79 7.76 -3.22
CA SER A 22 13.99 7.07 -2.21
C SER A 22 12.87 6.20 -2.78
N GLY A 23 12.60 6.32 -4.07
CA GLY A 23 11.50 5.67 -4.75
C GLY A 23 10.21 6.49 -4.75
N VAL A 24 9.40 6.33 -5.80
CA VAL A 24 8.12 7.03 -5.97
C VAL A 24 7.08 6.07 -6.53
N VAL A 25 5.84 6.24 -6.10
CA VAL A 25 4.68 5.60 -6.74
C VAL A 25 3.89 6.66 -7.49
N PHE A 26 3.70 6.45 -8.78
CA PHE A 26 2.89 7.31 -9.63
C PHE A 26 1.48 6.74 -9.73
N VAL A 27 0.49 7.60 -9.53
CA VAL A 27 -0.92 7.28 -9.73
C VAL A 27 -1.42 8.00 -10.95
N TYR A 28 -2.03 7.27 -11.87
CA TYR A 28 -2.60 7.78 -13.09
C TYR A 28 -4.09 7.48 -13.17
N ARG A 29 -4.84 8.45 -13.70
CA ARG A 29 -6.26 8.31 -14.03
C ARG A 29 -6.44 8.24 -15.53
N ARG A 30 -7.25 7.29 -15.98
CA ARG A 30 -7.69 7.23 -17.37
C ARG A 30 -8.66 8.37 -17.66
N ASN A 31 -8.35 9.20 -18.66
CA ASN A 31 -9.28 10.14 -19.26
C ASN A 31 -10.37 9.33 -19.97
N ALA A 32 -11.63 9.48 -19.53
CA ALA A 32 -12.74 8.71 -20.10
C ALA A 32 -13.02 9.03 -21.57
N THR A 33 -12.69 10.25 -22.01
CA THR A 33 -12.95 10.74 -23.36
C THR A 33 -11.82 10.37 -24.33
N GLU A 34 -10.58 10.61 -23.92
CA GLU A 34 -9.40 10.44 -24.78
C GLU A 34 -8.76 9.06 -24.61
N GLY A 35 -9.04 8.36 -23.51
CA GLY A 35 -8.51 7.04 -23.20
C GLY A 35 -7.08 7.02 -22.69
N GLU A 36 -6.42 8.18 -22.62
CA GLU A 36 -5.05 8.34 -22.12
C GLU A 36 -4.97 8.35 -20.59
N PHE A 37 -3.83 7.94 -20.03
CA PHE A 37 -3.57 8.00 -18.60
C PHE A 37 -2.87 9.32 -18.23
N MET A 38 -3.54 10.13 -17.42
CA MET A 38 -3.00 11.39 -16.91
C MET A 38 -2.48 11.22 -15.49
N LEU A 39 -1.32 11.81 -15.19
CA LEU A 39 -0.74 11.77 -13.84
C LEU A 39 -1.67 12.48 -12.86
N GLU A 40 -2.18 11.74 -11.89
CA GLU A 40 -3.06 12.22 -10.83
C GLU A 40 -2.25 12.65 -9.61
N GLN A 41 -1.34 11.79 -9.13
CA GLN A 41 -0.51 12.09 -7.96
C GLN A 41 0.82 11.32 -7.97
N ARG A 42 1.81 11.88 -7.28
CA ARG A 42 3.04 11.17 -6.88
C ARG A 42 2.98 10.89 -5.38
N LEU A 43 3.04 9.62 -5.01
CA LEU A 43 3.13 9.18 -3.63
C LEU A 43 4.60 8.96 -3.30
N LYS A 44 4.98 9.30 -2.07
CA LYS A 44 6.33 9.12 -1.54
C LYS A 44 6.23 8.35 -0.23
N GLY A 45 7.18 7.45 -0.01
CA GLY A 45 7.42 6.89 1.32
C GLY A 45 8.05 7.95 2.23
N GLU A 46 7.82 7.82 3.54
CA GLU A 46 8.41 8.73 4.53
C GLU A 46 9.93 8.50 4.69
N VAL A 47 10.38 7.26 4.48
CA VAL A 47 11.76 6.86 4.71
C VAL A 47 12.61 7.09 3.46
N GLU A 48 13.63 7.92 3.59
CA GLU A 48 14.60 8.16 2.52
C GLU A 48 15.37 6.88 2.15
N TYR A 49 15.75 6.79 0.88
CA TYR A 49 16.47 5.68 0.28
C TYR A 49 15.75 4.33 0.32
N SER A 50 14.55 4.23 0.89
CA SER A 50 13.86 2.96 1.24
C SER A 50 13.40 2.09 0.07
N ASN A 51 13.72 2.44 -1.18
CA ASN A 51 13.24 1.77 -2.37
C ASN A 51 11.69 1.74 -2.46
N PHE A 52 11.04 2.84 -2.09
CA PHE A 52 9.57 2.95 -2.08
C PHE A 52 8.96 2.75 -3.46
N GLY A 53 7.94 1.88 -3.54
CA GLY A 53 7.35 1.43 -4.80
C GLY A 53 8.05 0.23 -5.41
N SER A 54 8.79 -0.56 -4.62
CA SER A 54 9.38 -1.84 -5.04
C SER A 54 8.31 -2.82 -5.52
N SER A 55 7.16 -2.83 -4.85
CA SER A 55 5.93 -3.47 -5.30
C SER A 55 4.74 -2.56 -4.99
N VAL A 56 3.77 -2.53 -5.91
CA VAL A 56 2.52 -1.79 -5.79
C VAL A 56 1.35 -2.71 -6.12
N ALA A 57 0.21 -2.43 -5.50
CA ALA A 57 -1.07 -3.01 -5.86
C ALA A 57 -2.17 -1.96 -5.70
N ILE A 58 -3.19 -2.01 -6.55
CA ILE A 58 -4.38 -1.19 -6.47
C ILE A 58 -5.63 -2.07 -6.35
N SER A 59 -6.49 -1.68 -5.44
CA SER A 59 -7.75 -2.38 -5.19
C SER A 59 -8.66 -2.39 -6.42
N SER A 60 -9.54 -3.39 -6.53
CA SER A 60 -10.47 -3.53 -7.68
C SER A 60 -11.32 -2.28 -7.94
N PHE A 61 -11.73 -1.57 -6.88
CA PHE A 61 -12.51 -0.33 -6.97
C PHE A 61 -11.65 0.91 -7.29
N GLY A 62 -10.32 0.78 -7.28
CA GLY A 62 -9.40 1.85 -7.64
C GLY A 62 -9.22 2.93 -6.57
N ASN A 63 -9.62 2.67 -5.32
CA ASN A 63 -9.63 3.65 -4.22
C ASN A 63 -8.63 3.36 -3.09
N THR A 64 -8.01 2.18 -3.08
CA THR A 64 -6.95 1.82 -2.13
C THR A 64 -5.71 1.35 -2.88
N ILE A 65 -4.55 1.88 -2.50
CA ILE A 65 -3.24 1.49 -3.03
C ILE A 65 -2.41 0.94 -1.88
N VAL A 66 -1.68 -0.12 -2.13
CA VAL A 66 -0.65 -0.60 -1.22
C VAL A 66 0.69 -0.57 -1.93
N ALA A 67 1.69 0.00 -1.27
CA ALA A 67 3.04 0.12 -1.78
C ALA A 67 4.04 -0.38 -0.75
N SER A 68 5.06 -1.10 -1.19
CA SER A 68 6.16 -1.56 -0.33
C SER A 68 7.40 -0.70 -0.53
N ALA A 69 8.24 -0.69 0.50
CA ALA A 69 9.59 -0.16 0.49
C ALA A 69 10.51 -1.22 1.09
N GLY A 70 11.45 -1.76 0.31
CA GLY A 70 12.35 -2.83 0.76
C GLY A 70 13.34 -2.42 1.86
N GLY A 71 13.42 -1.13 2.20
CA GLY A 71 14.42 -0.62 3.13
C GLY A 71 15.81 -0.58 2.51
N THR A 72 16.77 -0.03 3.26
CA THR A 72 18.19 0.02 2.84
C THR A 72 19.11 -0.62 3.84
N SER A 73 20.24 -1.09 3.33
CA SER A 73 21.37 -1.63 4.08
C SER A 73 22.05 -0.61 5.01
N PHE A 74 21.63 0.67 5.03
CA PHE A 74 22.36 1.73 5.74
C PHE A 74 22.09 1.80 7.26
N LYS A 75 21.07 1.12 7.78
CA LYS A 75 20.80 1.06 9.24
C LYS A 75 20.18 -0.28 9.63
N GLU A 76 21.02 -1.28 9.89
CA GLU A 76 20.86 -2.46 10.78
C GLU A 76 19.50 -3.21 10.88
N SER A 77 18.53 -2.96 10.00
CA SER A 77 17.30 -3.75 9.91
C SER A 77 16.72 -3.62 8.51
N PHE A 78 16.88 -4.70 7.74
CA PHE A 78 16.29 -4.97 6.42
C PHE A 78 14.77 -5.08 6.45
N SER A 79 14.13 -4.47 7.43
CA SER A 79 12.79 -4.87 7.76
C SER A 79 11.75 -4.35 6.81
N GLY A 80 12.09 -3.45 5.87
CA GLY A 80 11.16 -2.79 4.95
C GLY A 80 9.90 -2.18 5.61
N SER A 81 9.06 -1.60 4.77
CA SER A 81 7.78 -1.01 5.18
C SER A 81 6.71 -1.23 4.12
N ILE A 82 5.45 -1.27 4.54
CA ILE A 82 4.28 -1.32 3.67
C ILE A 82 3.39 -0.13 4.00
N TYR A 83 2.96 0.57 2.96
CA TYR A 83 2.19 1.80 3.03
C TYR A 83 0.83 1.56 2.40
N ILE A 84 -0.23 2.01 3.06
CA ILE A 84 -1.60 1.97 2.56
C ILE A 84 -2.04 3.39 2.29
N PHE A 85 -2.43 3.66 1.05
CA PHE A 85 -2.99 4.92 0.62
C PHE A 85 -4.45 4.74 0.23
N VAL A 86 -5.28 5.72 0.58
CA VAL A 86 -6.69 5.76 0.18
C VAL A 86 -6.97 7.08 -0.50
N SER A 87 -7.73 7.03 -1.59
CA SER A 87 -8.24 8.21 -2.29
C SER A 87 -9.44 8.78 -1.54
N ASP A 88 -9.49 10.09 -1.36
CA ASP A 88 -10.72 10.78 -0.95
C ASP A 88 -11.68 10.99 -2.14
N LEU A 89 -12.81 11.67 -1.88
CA LEU A 89 -13.83 11.96 -2.89
C LEU A 89 -13.33 12.93 -3.98
N ASP A 90 -12.25 13.67 -3.72
CA ASP A 90 -11.63 14.60 -4.65
C ASP A 90 -10.44 13.98 -5.41
N ASN A 91 -10.30 12.65 -5.36
CA ASN A 91 -9.20 11.89 -5.96
C ASN A 91 -7.81 12.27 -5.42
N LYS A 92 -7.73 12.72 -4.16
CA LYS A 92 -6.46 12.92 -3.49
C LYS A 92 -6.11 11.70 -2.65
N TRP A 93 -4.90 11.22 -2.84
CA TRP A 93 -4.39 10.06 -2.13
C TRP A 93 -3.65 10.50 -0.87
N ARG A 94 -4.00 9.87 0.25
CA ARG A 94 -3.30 10.06 1.52
C ARG A 94 -2.89 8.72 2.10
N GLU A 95 -1.70 8.69 2.71
CA GLU A 95 -1.29 7.56 3.55
C GLU A 95 -2.26 7.49 4.73
N VAL A 96 -2.90 6.33 4.91
CA VAL A 96 -3.81 6.08 6.03
C VAL A 96 -3.24 5.09 7.03
N SER A 97 -2.24 4.30 6.61
CA SER A 97 -1.57 3.35 7.49
C SER A 97 -0.19 2.97 6.93
N ARG A 98 0.68 2.55 7.85
CA ARG A 98 1.98 1.97 7.55
C ARG A 98 2.28 0.80 8.47
N PHE A 99 2.92 -0.21 7.91
CA PHE A 99 3.47 -1.35 8.63
C PHE A 99 4.98 -1.39 8.45
N ASP A 100 5.72 -1.25 9.56
CA ASP A 100 7.19 -1.28 9.57
C ASP A 100 7.65 -2.64 10.09
N GLY A 101 8.37 -3.41 9.28
CA GLY A 101 8.71 -4.79 9.65
C GLY A 101 9.51 -4.89 10.94
N ASN A 102 10.35 -3.90 11.25
CA ASN A 102 11.24 -3.91 12.41
C ASN A 102 10.42 -3.93 13.70
N ARG A 103 9.29 -3.21 13.70
CA ARG A 103 8.37 -3.15 14.83
C ARG A 103 7.79 -4.52 15.18
N PHE A 104 7.74 -5.43 14.22
CA PHE A 104 7.15 -6.76 14.37
C PHE A 104 8.18 -7.89 14.26
N GLY A 105 9.48 -7.56 14.14
CA GLY A 105 10.54 -8.54 13.91
C GLY A 105 10.41 -9.29 12.58
N ILE A 106 9.76 -8.69 11.58
CA ILE A 106 9.53 -9.28 10.25
C ILE A 106 10.45 -8.59 9.24
N ASN A 107 11.10 -9.36 8.38
CA ASN A 107 11.90 -8.82 7.29
C ASN A 107 11.00 -8.54 6.07
N LEU A 108 10.82 -7.26 5.72
CA LEU A 108 10.03 -6.81 4.57
C LEU A 108 10.81 -6.44 3.30
N GLY A 109 12.07 -6.85 3.20
CA GLY A 109 13.01 -6.31 2.22
C GLY A 109 12.80 -6.68 0.75
N HIS A 110 12.10 -7.79 0.45
CA HIS A 110 12.03 -8.37 -0.89
C HIS A 110 10.62 -8.87 -1.25
N PHE A 111 9.68 -7.94 -1.52
CA PHE A 111 8.25 -8.23 -1.45
C PHE A 111 7.45 -8.07 -2.73
N GLY A 112 6.39 -8.88 -2.83
CA GLY A 112 5.21 -8.63 -3.66
C GLY A 112 4.01 -8.34 -2.75
N VAL A 113 3.25 -7.30 -3.08
CA VAL A 113 2.00 -6.96 -2.41
C VAL A 113 0.85 -7.23 -3.36
N ILE A 114 -0.23 -7.85 -2.86
CA ILE A 114 -1.51 -7.93 -3.57
C ILE A 114 -2.64 -7.50 -2.63
N ILE A 115 -3.62 -6.79 -3.17
CA ILE A 115 -4.84 -6.42 -2.44
C ILE A 115 -6.05 -7.00 -3.17
N GLU A 116 -6.86 -7.79 -2.46
CA GLU A 116 -8.11 -8.32 -3.00
C GLU A 116 -9.30 -7.83 -2.16
N ASN A 117 -10.19 -7.06 -2.81
CA ASN A 117 -11.32 -6.43 -2.15
C ASN A 117 -12.53 -7.36 -1.93
N THR A 118 -12.56 -8.55 -2.54
CA THR A 118 -13.68 -9.49 -2.36
C THR A 118 -13.81 -9.96 -0.90
N THR A 119 -12.72 -9.91 -0.13
CA THR A 119 -12.68 -10.35 1.28
C THR A 119 -12.07 -9.32 2.24
N SER A 120 -11.73 -8.11 1.76
CA SER A 120 -11.00 -7.08 2.55
C SER A 120 -9.68 -7.60 3.12
N SER A 121 -8.99 -8.40 2.32
CA SER A 121 -7.74 -9.05 2.67
C SER A 121 -6.60 -8.42 1.90
N LEU A 122 -5.60 -7.92 2.62
CA LEU A 122 -4.29 -7.56 2.12
C LEU A 122 -3.38 -8.78 2.29
N PHE A 123 -2.83 -9.31 1.21
CA PHE A 123 -1.83 -10.37 1.29
C PHE A 123 -0.45 -9.79 1.06
N ILE A 124 0.46 -10.15 1.96
CA ILE A 124 1.85 -9.72 1.93
C ILE A 124 2.69 -10.99 1.89
N HIS A 125 3.55 -11.11 0.88
CA HIS A 125 4.48 -12.22 0.78
C HIS A 125 5.91 -11.77 1.04
N ALA A 126 6.61 -12.55 1.86
CA ALA A 126 7.95 -12.29 2.33
C ALA A 126 8.92 -13.40 1.94
N LYS A 127 9.73 -13.14 0.90
CA LYS A 127 10.63 -14.14 0.31
C LYS A 127 11.72 -14.64 1.29
N ASP A 128 12.12 -13.81 2.25
CA ASP A 128 13.18 -14.14 3.21
C ASP A 128 12.64 -14.52 4.61
N ASP A 129 11.32 -14.54 4.78
CA ASP A 129 10.63 -14.97 6.01
C ASP A 129 9.98 -16.35 5.79
N GLN A 130 10.81 -17.39 5.65
CA GLN A 130 10.40 -18.80 5.59
C GLN A 130 9.27 -19.11 4.58
N ASP A 131 9.19 -18.36 3.47
CA ASP A 131 8.13 -18.45 2.44
C ASP A 131 6.69 -18.26 2.97
N VAL A 132 6.48 -17.44 4.00
CA VAL A 132 5.14 -17.21 4.60
C VAL A 132 4.35 -16.15 3.82
N VAL A 133 3.11 -16.48 3.42
CA VAL A 133 2.10 -15.50 2.99
C VAL A 133 1.31 -15.07 4.22
N ARG A 134 1.30 -13.76 4.52
CA ARG A 134 0.54 -13.19 5.63
C ARG A 134 -0.70 -12.49 5.08
N THR A 135 -1.84 -12.77 5.69
CA THR A 135 -3.13 -12.14 5.34
C THR A 135 -3.48 -11.14 6.43
N PHE A 136 -3.84 -9.92 6.03
CA PHE A 136 -4.24 -8.84 6.91
C PHE A 136 -5.67 -8.43 6.54
N GLN A 137 -6.60 -8.49 7.50
CA GLN A 137 -7.95 -7.99 7.28
C GLN A 137 -8.03 -6.49 7.53
N THR A 138 -8.67 -5.76 6.63
CA THR A 138 -8.86 -4.31 6.74
C THR A 138 -10.24 -3.91 7.30
N HIS A 139 -11.04 -4.87 7.79
CA HIS A 139 -12.39 -4.63 8.30
C HIS A 139 -12.46 -4.39 9.81
N CYS A 140 -13.07 -3.27 10.20
CA CYS A 140 -13.55 -3.01 11.55
C CYS A 140 -15.08 -2.89 11.53
N VAL A 141 -15.76 -3.49 12.51
CA VAL A 141 -17.22 -3.39 12.66
C VAL A 141 -17.52 -2.31 13.71
N CYS A 142 -18.15 -1.19 13.32
CA CYS A 142 -18.72 -0.23 14.29
C CYS A 142 -19.95 -0.91 14.94
N ASN A 143 -19.93 -1.17 16.25
CA ASN A 143 -21.16 -1.30 17.04
C ASN A 143 -21.40 0.04 17.77
N THR A 144 -22.65 0.33 18.10
CA THR A 144 -23.17 1.61 18.65
C THR A 144 -22.38 2.20 19.84
N THR A 145 -21.51 1.43 20.49
CA THR A 145 -20.66 1.90 21.61
C THR A 145 -19.20 1.44 21.53
N GLU A 146 -18.80 0.62 20.56
CA GLU A 146 -17.45 0.06 20.50
C GLU A 146 -17.11 -0.41 19.08
N LEU A 147 -15.90 -0.10 18.62
CA LEU A 147 -15.37 -0.58 17.36
C LEU A 147 -14.58 -1.87 17.61
N LYS A 148 -15.05 -2.99 17.05
CA LYS A 148 -14.33 -4.27 17.10
C LYS A 148 -13.68 -4.53 15.75
N CYS A 149 -12.37 -4.37 15.69
CA CYS A 149 -11.56 -4.88 14.58
C CYS A 149 -11.15 -6.32 14.93
N GLY A 150 -11.21 -7.24 13.96
CA GLY A 150 -10.51 -8.52 14.11
C GLY A 150 -9.03 -8.23 14.34
N SER A 151 -8.41 -8.85 15.35
CA SER A 151 -7.00 -8.68 15.76
C SER A 151 -6.08 -8.34 14.57
N PHE A 152 -5.36 -7.22 14.56
CA PHE A 152 -4.30 -6.83 15.48
C PHE A 152 -4.37 -5.36 15.91
N GLU A 153 -3.87 -5.08 17.12
CA GLU A 153 -3.73 -3.74 17.69
C GLU A 153 -2.93 -2.80 16.78
N THR A 154 -3.63 -1.92 16.06
CA THR A 154 -3.25 -0.51 15.89
C THR A 154 -4.46 0.31 15.45
N TYR A 155 -4.63 1.42 16.17
CA TYR A 155 -5.70 2.41 16.13
C TYR A 155 -6.51 2.53 14.83
N PRO A 156 -7.83 2.32 14.90
CA PRO A 156 -8.73 2.62 13.79
C PRO A 156 -9.03 4.12 13.76
N PHE A 157 -8.64 4.81 12.69
CA PHE A 157 -9.26 6.07 12.31
C PHE A 157 -10.28 5.80 11.22
N VAL A 158 -11.47 5.40 11.65
CA VAL A 158 -12.71 5.50 10.86
C VAL A 158 -13.65 6.38 11.67
N TYR A 159 -13.99 7.56 11.16
CA TYR A 159 -15.07 8.37 11.73
C TYR A 159 -16.39 7.60 11.52
N CYS A 160 -16.96 7.01 12.58
CA CYS A 160 -18.37 6.62 12.57
C CYS A 160 -19.17 7.94 12.66
N ASN A 161 -20.08 8.21 11.71
CA ASN A 161 -21.13 9.24 11.89
C ASN A 161 -22.24 8.67 12.78
#